data_AF-A0A925M803-F1
#
_entry.id   AF-A0A925M803-F1
#
_cell.length_a   1.000
_cell.length_b   1.000
_cell.length_c   1.000
_cell.angle_alpha   90.00
_cell.angle_beta   90.00
_cell.angle_gamma   90.00
#
_symmetry.space_group_name_H-M   'P 1'
#
loop_
_entity.id
_entity.type
_entity.pdbx_description
1 polymer ?
#
loop_
_entity_poly.entity_id
_entity_poly.type
_entity_poly.pdbx_seq_one_letter_code
_entity_poly.pdbx_strand_id
1 'polypeptide(L)'
;FGASGAATYLAYARLALCALPGWVIVLFVFGTATSLAAPRMEYALTVPELLGPLAIAVLPAALLLHLLWTVTDYARVELTLRHDTHDPGVIATYLRTLAYVLRRPVTLVHGAIGWLLFALVTAAYAYLAQGHPMYGAGGAVTLFIARQGVSLLRMAIHLGVLAGQVELGRTRPLPPRRIEAKVDAKS
;
A
#
# COMPACT_ATOMS: atom_id res chain seq x y z
N PHE A 1 25.74 -7.04 7.46
CA PHE A 1 24.31 -7.12 7.82
C PHE A 1 24.20 -7.53 9.27
N GLY A 2 24.18 -6.57 10.21
CA GLY A 2 24.30 -6.82 11.66
C GLY A 2 22.96 -7.00 12.39
N ALA A 3 23.02 -7.18 13.71
CA ALA A 3 21.86 -7.42 14.60
C ALA A 3 20.73 -6.38 14.47
N SER A 4 21.05 -5.12 14.16
CA SER A 4 20.09 -4.04 13.92
C SER A 4 19.21 -4.26 12.67
N GLY A 5 19.77 -4.91 11.63
CA GLY A 5 19.02 -5.28 10.44
C GLY A 5 17.98 -6.35 10.77
N ALA A 6 18.41 -7.41 11.47
CA ALA A 6 17.54 -8.53 11.85
C ALA A 6 16.37 -8.11 12.75
N ALA A 7 16.60 -7.20 13.70
CA ALA A 7 15.55 -6.66 14.57
C ALA A 7 14.46 -5.92 13.77
N THR A 8 14.86 -5.09 12.81
CA THR A 8 13.95 -4.36 11.92
C THR A 8 13.16 -5.31 11.01
N TYR A 9 13.82 -6.31 10.42
CA TYR A 9 13.16 -7.32 9.58
C TYR A 9 12.09 -8.11 10.34
N LEU A 10 12.40 -8.54 11.57
CA LEU A 10 11.45 -9.28 12.41
C LEU A 10 10.24 -8.42 12.79
N ALA A 11 10.47 -7.13 13.09
CA ALA A 11 9.39 -6.19 13.39
C ALA A 11 8.44 -6.02 12.19
N TYR A 12 8.98 -5.93 10.97
CA TYR A 12 8.19 -5.84 9.74
C TYR A 12 7.48 -7.14 9.39
N ALA A 13 8.10 -8.30 9.63
CA ALA A 13 7.44 -9.59 9.45
C ALA A 13 6.23 -9.71 10.40
N ARG A 14 6.40 -9.36 11.68
CA ARG A 14 5.30 -9.33 12.65
C ARG A 14 4.21 -8.32 12.26
N LEU A 15 4.60 -7.18 11.70
CA LEU A 15 3.65 -6.19 11.22
C LEU A 15 2.83 -6.74 10.04
N ALA A 16 3.48 -7.45 9.12
CA ALA A 16 2.79 -8.12 8.01
C ALA A 16 1.79 -9.17 8.51
N LEU A 17 2.14 -9.93 9.56
CA LEU A 17 1.20 -10.86 10.21
C LEU A 17 0.00 -10.12 10.83
N CYS A 18 0.21 -8.94 11.43
CA CYS A 18 -0.89 -8.13 11.98
C CYS A 18 -1.83 -7.60 10.88
N ALA A 19 -1.33 -7.41 9.66
CA ALA A 19 -2.12 -6.97 8.51
C ALA A 19 -2.88 -8.11 7.82
N LEU A 20 -2.59 -9.38 8.11
CA LEU A 20 -3.21 -10.54 7.47
C LEU A 20 -4.75 -10.56 7.56
N PRO A 21 -5.39 -10.26 8.71
CA PRO A 21 -6.85 -10.20 8.77
C PRO A 21 -7.43 -9.17 7.79
N GLY A 22 -6.75 -8.03 7.62
CA GLY A 22 -7.12 -7.02 6.63
C GLY A 22 -7.01 -7.55 5.20
N TRP A 23 -5.95 -8.30 4.88
CA TRP A 23 -5.80 -8.94 3.58
C TRP A 23 -6.90 -9.97 3.29
N VAL A 24 -7.28 -10.78 4.29
CA VAL A 24 -8.39 -11.75 4.13
C VAL A 24 -9.68 -11.01 3.77
N ILE A 25 -9.98 -9.89 4.44
CA ILE A 25 -11.16 -9.07 4.12
C ILE A 25 -11.07 -8.50 2.69
N VAL A 26 -9.91 -7.97 2.29
CA VAL A 26 -9.70 -7.45 0.92
C VAL A 26 -9.94 -8.54 -0.13
N LEU A 27 -9.36 -9.72 0.05
CA LEU A 27 -9.51 -10.84 -0.87
C LEU A 27 -10.95 -11.36 -0.93
N PHE A 28 -11.62 -11.44 0.22
CA PHE A 28 -13.03 -11.82 0.29
C PHE A 28 -13.93 -10.83 -0.47
N VAL A 29 -13.73 -9.53 -0.25
CA VAL A 29 -14.49 -8.47 -0.94
C VAL A 29 -14.22 -8.50 -2.44
N PHE A 30 -12.96 -8.67 -2.85
CA PHE A 30 -12.59 -8.80 -4.26
C PHE A 30 -13.23 -10.03 -4.92
N GLY A 31 -13.15 -11.20 -4.28
CA GLY A 31 -13.76 -12.44 -4.78
C GLY A 31 -15.28 -12.34 -4.90
N THR A 32 -15.93 -11.71 -3.92
CA THR A 32 -17.38 -11.49 -3.95
C THR A 32 -17.76 -10.51 -5.06
N ALA A 33 -17.08 -9.38 -5.16
CA ALA A 33 -17.37 -8.35 -6.16
C ALA A 33 -17.12 -8.84 -7.60
N THR A 34 -16.04 -9.59 -7.82
CA THR A 34 -15.75 -10.23 -9.11
C THR A 34 -16.80 -11.27 -9.47
N SER A 35 -17.23 -12.11 -8.52
CA SER A 35 -18.32 -13.08 -8.74
C SER A 35 -19.64 -12.39 -9.10
N LEU A 36 -19.95 -11.25 -8.50
CA LEU A 36 -21.15 -10.46 -8.81
C LEU A 36 -21.08 -9.81 -10.20
N ALA A 37 -19.88 -9.37 -10.61
CA ALA A 37 -19.67 -8.71 -11.89
C ALA A 37 -19.47 -9.70 -13.05
N ALA A 38 -19.09 -10.95 -12.78
CA ALA A 38 -18.70 -11.96 -13.78
C ALA A 38 -19.69 -12.11 -14.94
N PRO A 39 -21.01 -12.26 -14.72
CA PRO A 39 -21.96 -12.42 -15.83
C PRO A 39 -21.97 -11.19 -16.75
N ARG A 40 -21.87 -9.98 -16.18
CA ARG A 40 -21.87 -8.74 -16.97
C ARG A 40 -20.57 -8.56 -17.75
N MET A 41 -19.45 -9.07 -17.23
CA MET A 41 -18.18 -9.03 -17.94
C MET A 41 -18.15 -10.02 -19.10
N GLU A 42 -18.74 -11.21 -18.92
CA GLU A 42 -18.82 -12.25 -19.95
C GLU A 42 -19.66 -11.82 -21.16
N TYR A 43 -20.76 -11.10 -20.92
CA TYR A 43 -21.66 -10.65 -21.98
C TYR A 43 -21.39 -9.22 -22.48
N ALA A 44 -20.29 -8.58 -22.06
CA ALA A 44 -19.95 -7.25 -22.56
C ALA A 44 -19.42 -7.34 -24.00
N LEU A 45 -20.03 -6.60 -24.91
CA LEU A 45 -19.68 -6.59 -26.34
C LEU A 45 -18.71 -5.44 -26.67
N THR A 46 -18.68 -4.41 -25.84
CA THR A 46 -17.85 -3.22 -26.03
C THR A 46 -17.03 -2.86 -24.79
N VAL A 47 -15.91 -2.14 -24.99
CA VAL A 47 -15.05 -1.69 -23.88
C VAL A 47 -15.79 -0.76 -22.88
N PRO A 48 -16.65 0.18 -23.32
CA PRO A 48 -17.42 1.00 -22.38
C PRO A 48 -18.36 0.19 -21.49
N GLU A 49 -18.96 -0.89 -22.00
CA GLU A 49 -19.82 -1.79 -21.23
C GLU A 49 -19.06 -2.54 -20.13
N LEU A 50 -17.74 -2.77 -20.30
CA LEU A 50 -16.88 -3.39 -19.29
C LEU A 50 -16.53 -2.45 -18.13
N LEU A 51 -16.57 -1.13 -18.31
CA LEU A 51 -16.10 -0.18 -17.29
C LEU A 51 -16.91 -0.27 -16.00
N GLY A 52 -18.24 -0.37 -16.09
CA GLY A 52 -19.12 -0.48 -14.93
C GLY A 52 -18.89 -1.77 -14.12
N PRO A 53 -18.97 -2.96 -14.75
CA PRO A 53 -18.64 -4.24 -14.11
C PRO A 53 -17.23 -4.29 -13.51
N LEU A 54 -16.22 -3.75 -14.21
CA LEU A 54 -14.85 -3.66 -13.70
C LEU A 54 -14.76 -2.76 -12.46
N ALA A 55 -15.44 -1.62 -12.46
CA ALA A 55 -15.49 -0.74 -11.30
C ALA A 55 -16.12 -1.45 -10.10
N ILE A 56 -17.23 -2.18 -10.30
CA ILE A 56 -17.88 -2.97 -9.25
C ILE A 56 -16.93 -4.04 -8.71
N ALA A 57 -16.24 -4.76 -9.61
CA ALA A 57 -15.33 -5.85 -9.25
C ALA A 57 -14.09 -5.37 -8.46
N VAL A 58 -13.51 -4.24 -8.85
CA VAL A 58 -12.18 -3.82 -8.37
C VAL A 58 -12.27 -2.73 -7.29
N LEU A 59 -13.14 -1.73 -7.45
CA LEU A 59 -13.11 -0.52 -6.64
C LEU A 59 -13.28 -0.78 -5.14
N PRO A 60 -14.24 -1.59 -4.68
CA PRO A 60 -14.43 -1.84 -3.24
C PRO A 60 -13.19 -2.44 -2.59
N ALA A 61 -12.57 -3.43 -3.25
CA ALA A 61 -11.35 -4.06 -2.77
C ALA A 61 -10.15 -3.11 -2.82
N ALA A 62 -10.04 -2.29 -3.88
CA ALA A 62 -8.99 -1.29 -4.01
C ALA A 62 -9.04 -0.24 -2.89
N LEU A 63 -10.24 0.22 -2.49
CA LEU A 63 -10.41 1.15 -1.37
C LEU A 63 -9.96 0.56 -0.04
N LEU A 64 -10.32 -0.70 0.23
CA LEU A 64 -9.87 -1.41 1.43
C LEU A 64 -8.36 -1.66 1.42
N LEU A 65 -7.81 -2.02 0.26
CA LEU A 65 -6.37 -2.20 0.07
C LEU A 65 -5.61 -0.89 0.29
N HIS A 66 -6.14 0.22 -0.22
CA HIS A 66 -5.59 1.56 -0.01
C HIS A 66 -5.53 1.92 1.48
N LEU A 67 -6.60 1.66 2.24
CA LEU A 67 -6.61 1.82 3.70
C LEU A 67 -5.54 0.94 4.36
N LEU A 68 -5.52 -0.36 4.02
CA LEU A 68 -4.62 -1.34 4.62
C LEU A 68 -3.14 -1.00 4.40
N TRP A 69 -2.79 -0.61 3.17
CA TRP A 69 -1.43 -0.16 2.83
C TRP A 69 -1.07 1.11 3.58
N THR A 70 -1.96 2.11 3.61
CA THR A 70 -1.72 3.35 4.34
C THR A 70 -1.45 3.08 5.82
N VAL A 71 -2.26 2.24 6.48
CA VAL A 71 -2.05 1.85 7.88
C VAL A 71 -0.70 1.15 8.06
N THR A 72 -0.36 0.23 7.17
CA THR A 72 0.88 -0.54 7.26
C THR A 72 2.11 0.37 7.07
N ASP A 73 2.08 1.29 6.11
CA ASP A 73 3.20 2.18 5.84
C ASP A 73 3.41 3.18 6.98
N TYR A 74 2.36 3.80 7.51
CA TYR A 74 2.49 4.64 8.69
C TYR A 74 2.96 3.86 9.93
N ALA A 75 2.60 2.58 10.05
CA ALA A 75 3.11 1.73 11.13
C ALA A 75 4.61 1.44 10.95
N ARG A 76 5.07 1.19 9.71
CA ARG A 76 6.51 1.06 9.41
C ARG A 76 7.27 2.33 9.72
N VAL A 77 6.77 3.49 9.29
CA VAL A 77 7.35 4.81 9.59
C VAL A 77 7.52 4.97 11.09
N GLU A 78 6.51 4.61 11.86
CA GLU A 78 6.57 4.75 13.30
C GLU A 78 7.52 3.76 13.98
N LEU A 79 7.48 2.48 13.59
CA LEU A 79 8.43 1.49 14.07
C LEU A 79 9.87 1.92 13.76
N THR A 80 10.11 2.54 12.60
CA THR A 80 11.44 3.04 12.20
C THR A 80 11.87 4.24 13.03
N LEU A 81 11.03 5.29 13.10
CA LEU A 81 11.41 6.55 13.71
C LEU A 81 11.48 6.49 15.24
N ARG A 82 10.82 5.52 15.87
CA ARG A 82 10.60 5.50 17.32
C ARG A 82 11.17 4.26 18.01
N HIS A 83 11.83 3.37 17.27
CA HIS A 83 12.45 2.16 17.81
C HIS A 83 13.35 2.49 19.00
N ASP A 84 14.36 3.34 18.78
CA ASP A 84 15.42 3.61 19.76
C ASP A 84 14.95 4.47 20.96
N THR A 85 13.81 5.17 20.82
CA THR A 85 13.36 6.15 21.81
C THR A 85 12.19 5.67 22.67
N HIS A 86 11.39 4.73 22.18
CA HIS A 86 10.14 4.32 22.83
C HIS A 86 9.89 2.80 22.81
N ASP A 87 10.70 2.02 22.09
CA ASP A 87 10.53 0.57 21.86
C ASP A 87 9.07 0.13 21.67
N PRO A 88 8.40 0.62 20.61
CA PRO A 88 6.96 0.44 20.46
C PRO A 88 6.63 -0.99 20.00
N GLY A 89 5.77 -1.69 20.76
CA GLY A 89 5.27 -3.01 20.38
C GLY A 89 4.49 -2.99 19.06
N VAL A 90 4.76 -3.94 18.16
CA VAL A 90 4.21 -4.00 16.79
C VAL A 90 2.68 -3.95 16.75
N ILE A 91 2.00 -4.75 17.58
CA ILE A 91 0.52 -4.80 17.63
C ILE A 91 -0.06 -3.46 18.07
N ALA A 92 0.48 -2.87 19.14
CA ALA A 92 0.04 -1.58 19.65
C ALA A 92 0.27 -0.46 18.62
N THR A 93 1.39 -0.50 17.89
CA THR A 93 1.66 0.42 16.79
C THR A 93 0.65 0.27 15.66
N TYR A 94 0.36 -0.96 15.23
CA TYR A 94 -0.62 -1.23 14.18
C TYR A 94 -2.01 -0.68 14.54
N LEU A 95 -2.53 -1.03 15.73
CA LEU A 95 -3.85 -0.58 16.18
C LEU A 95 -3.94 0.95 16.34
N ARG A 96 -2.90 1.57 16.90
CA ARG A 96 -2.85 3.03 17.07
C ARG A 96 -2.75 3.74 15.72
N THR A 97 -2.02 3.17 14.76
CA THR A 97 -1.94 3.71 13.39
C THR A 97 -3.24 3.53 12.64
N LEU A 98 -3.92 2.40 12.78
CA LEU A 98 -5.27 2.19 12.24
C LEU A 98 -6.23 3.28 12.75
N ALA A 99 -6.29 3.49 14.07
CA ALA A 99 -7.11 4.53 14.68
C ALA A 99 -6.72 5.94 14.18
N TYR A 100 -5.44 6.20 13.97
CA TYR A 100 -4.97 7.49 13.47
C TYR A 100 -5.37 7.75 12.02
N VAL A 101 -5.16 6.79 11.12
CA VAL A 101 -5.53 6.89 9.70
C VAL A 101 -7.03 7.11 9.54
N LEU A 102 -7.85 6.35 10.29
CA LEU A 102 -9.30 6.50 10.28
C LEU A 102 -9.78 7.87 10.81
N ARG A 103 -9.01 8.52 11.69
CA ARG A 103 -9.35 9.85 12.26
C ARG A 103 -8.76 11.02 11.48
N ARG A 104 -7.82 10.77 10.56
CA ARG A 104 -7.08 11.80 9.82
C ARG A 104 -7.16 11.53 8.32
N PRO A 105 -8.20 12.01 7.64
CA PRO A 105 -8.46 11.69 6.23
C PRO A 105 -7.32 12.14 5.30
N VAL A 106 -6.54 13.15 5.69
CA VAL A 106 -5.35 13.61 4.95
C VAL A 106 -4.35 12.48 4.68
N THR A 107 -4.23 11.51 5.59
CA THR A 107 -3.35 10.33 5.41
C THR A 107 -3.79 9.46 4.23
N LEU A 108 -5.11 9.30 4.05
CA LEU A 108 -5.71 8.58 2.93
C LEU A 108 -5.58 9.40 1.65
N VAL A 109 -5.84 10.71 1.71
CA VAL A 109 -5.68 11.60 0.54
C VAL A 109 -4.26 11.53 -0.02
N HIS A 110 -3.24 11.58 0.83
CA HIS A 110 -1.84 11.49 0.40
C HIS A 110 -1.54 10.17 -0.32
N GLY A 111 -1.99 9.04 0.24
CA GLY A 111 -1.84 7.76 -0.44
C GLY A 111 -2.68 7.67 -1.73
N ALA A 112 -3.86 8.30 -1.77
CA ALA A 112 -4.74 8.31 -2.93
C ALA A 112 -4.13 9.08 -4.11
N ILE A 113 -3.36 10.15 -3.85
CA ILE A 113 -2.57 10.84 -4.88
C ILE A 113 -1.57 9.87 -5.53
N GLY A 114 -0.89 9.05 -4.73
CA GLY A 114 -0.01 7.99 -5.24
C GLY A 114 -0.72 6.98 -6.14
N TRP A 115 -1.89 6.52 -5.70
CA TRP A 115 -2.74 5.62 -6.49
C TRP A 115 -3.22 6.26 -7.79
N LEU A 116 -3.61 7.53 -7.77
CA LEU A 116 -4.03 8.28 -8.94
C LEU A 116 -2.89 8.38 -9.96
N LEU A 117 -1.70 8.78 -9.52
CA LEU A 117 -0.53 8.85 -10.41
C LEU A 117 -0.17 7.47 -10.98
N PHE A 118 -0.23 6.43 -10.15
CA PHE A 118 -0.02 5.05 -10.61
C PHE A 118 -1.04 4.64 -11.68
N ALA A 119 -2.32 4.95 -11.47
CA ALA A 119 -3.40 4.66 -12.42
C ALA A 119 -3.22 5.43 -13.73
N LEU A 120 -2.88 6.72 -13.66
CA LEU A 120 -2.62 7.57 -14.83
C LEU A 120 -1.46 7.03 -15.68
N VAL A 121 -0.33 6.70 -15.04
CA VAL A 121 0.84 6.12 -15.72
C VAL A 121 0.48 4.78 -16.37
N THR A 122 -0.33 3.97 -15.68
CA THR A 122 -0.78 2.67 -16.18
C THR A 122 -1.72 2.81 -17.39
N ALA A 123 -2.68 3.74 -17.31
CA ALA A 123 -3.60 4.03 -18.39
C ALA A 123 -2.89 4.61 -19.61
N ALA A 124 -1.94 5.53 -19.39
CA ALA A 124 -1.11 6.09 -20.46
C ALA A 124 -0.30 5.00 -21.17
N TYR A 125 0.31 4.08 -20.41
CA TYR A 125 1.01 2.93 -21.00
C TYR A 125 0.07 2.02 -21.79
N ALA A 126 -1.11 1.69 -21.25
CA ALA A 126 -2.08 0.84 -21.93
C ALA A 126 -2.57 1.48 -23.24
N TYR A 127 -2.85 2.79 -23.23
CA TYR A 127 -3.23 3.57 -24.40
C TYR A 127 -2.13 3.57 -25.46
N LEU A 128 -0.88 3.84 -25.07
CA LEU A 128 0.28 3.81 -25.98
C LEU A 128 0.59 2.41 -26.51
N ALA A 129 0.24 1.35 -25.79
CA ALA A 129 0.42 -0.02 -26.24
C ALA A 129 -0.73 -0.53 -27.14
N GLN A 130 -1.90 0.12 -27.08
CA GLN A 130 -3.08 -0.31 -27.83
C GLN A 130 -2.87 -0.12 -29.34
N GLY A 131 -3.18 -1.17 -30.12
CA GLY A 131 -3.15 -1.07 -31.58
C GLY A 131 -1.74 -1.04 -32.20
N HIS A 132 -0.68 -1.28 -31.42
CA HIS A 132 0.68 -1.48 -31.91
C HIS A 132 1.05 -2.98 -31.93
N PRO A 133 0.62 -3.74 -32.96
CA PRO A 133 1.01 -5.13 -33.14
C PRO A 133 2.54 -5.24 -33.26
N MET A 134 3.13 -6.16 -32.49
CA MET A 134 4.58 -6.44 -32.48
C MET A 134 5.03 -7.05 -33.81
N TYR A 135 5.27 -6.22 -34.83
CA TYR A 135 5.92 -6.66 -36.06
C TYR A 135 7.44 -6.63 -35.91
N GLY A 136 7.99 -7.62 -35.19
CA GLY A 136 9.43 -7.91 -35.15
C GLY A 136 10.21 -7.44 -33.91
N ALA A 137 11.51 -7.74 -33.89
CA ALA A 137 12.41 -7.54 -32.75
C ALA A 137 12.52 -6.08 -32.28
N GLY A 138 12.46 -5.11 -33.19
CA GLY A 138 12.51 -3.67 -32.83
C GLY A 138 11.29 -3.19 -32.04
N GLY A 139 10.10 -3.71 -32.35
CA GLY A 139 8.89 -3.43 -31.57
C GLY A 139 8.95 -4.07 -30.18
N ALA A 140 9.51 -5.29 -30.08
CA ALA A 140 9.72 -5.98 -28.80
C ALA A 140 10.68 -5.24 -27.87
N VAL A 141 11.81 -4.75 -28.40
CA VAL A 141 12.79 -3.97 -27.62
C VAL A 141 12.19 -2.65 -27.15
N THR A 142 11.46 -1.94 -28.01
CA THR A 142 10.81 -0.67 -27.66
C THR A 142 9.80 -0.85 -26.52
N LEU A 143 8.94 -1.87 -26.60
CA LEU A 143 7.97 -2.18 -25.54
C LEU A 143 8.65 -2.64 -24.25
N PHE A 144 9.76 -3.37 -24.34
CA PHE A 144 10.56 -3.72 -23.17
C PHE A 144 11.10 -2.48 -22.45
N ILE A 145 11.72 -1.56 -23.18
CA ILE A 145 12.24 -0.30 -22.61
C ILE A 145 11.11 0.54 -22.00
N ALA A 146 9.99 0.69 -22.72
CA ALA A 146 8.81 1.40 -22.22
C ALA A 146 8.28 0.78 -20.91
N ARG A 147 8.24 -0.55 -20.83
CA ARG A 147 7.84 -1.27 -19.61
C ARG A 147 8.79 -1.02 -18.44
N GLN A 148 10.11 -0.97 -18.69
CA GLN A 148 11.09 -0.62 -17.66
C GLN A 148 10.91 0.83 -17.19
N GLY A 149 10.74 1.78 -18.12
CA GLY A 149 10.48 3.18 -17.79
C GLY A 149 9.22 3.37 -16.94
N VAL A 150 8.13 2.69 -17.30
CA VAL A 150 6.89 2.68 -16.51
C VAL A 150 7.10 2.07 -15.13
N SER A 151 7.87 0.99 -15.03
CA SER A 151 8.22 0.38 -13.74
C SER A 151 9.00 1.34 -12.85
N LEU A 152 9.98 2.05 -13.42
CA LEU A 152 10.76 3.08 -12.71
C LEU A 152 9.87 4.24 -12.24
N LEU A 153 8.95 4.71 -13.10
CA LEU A 153 8.04 5.80 -12.74
C LEU A 153 7.10 5.39 -11.60
N ARG A 154 6.56 4.16 -11.64
CA ARG A 154 5.74 3.61 -10.55
C ARG A 154 6.54 3.48 -9.25
N MET A 155 7.80 3.07 -9.34
CA MET A 155 8.70 3.02 -8.18
C MET A 155 8.94 4.43 -7.62
N ALA A 156 9.20 5.42 -8.46
CA ALA A 156 9.42 6.80 -8.05
C ALA A 156 8.18 7.39 -7.34
N ILE A 157 6.98 7.12 -7.86
CA ILE A 157 5.71 7.49 -7.21
C ILE A 157 5.63 6.85 -5.81
N HIS A 158 5.91 5.55 -5.70
CA HIS A 158 5.86 4.85 -4.42
C HIS A 158 6.84 5.45 -3.40
N LEU A 159 8.08 5.71 -3.81
CA LEU A 159 9.10 6.35 -2.96
C LEU A 159 8.68 7.78 -2.54
N GLY A 160 8.10 8.56 -3.45
CA GLY A 160 7.59 9.90 -3.13
C GLY A 160 6.46 9.88 -2.10
N VAL A 161 5.53 8.93 -2.23
CA VAL A 161 4.45 8.74 -1.25
C VAL A 161 5.02 8.39 0.12
N LEU A 162 5.94 7.42 0.19
CA LEU A 162 6.60 7.00 1.43
C LEU A 162 7.35 8.17 2.08
N ALA A 163 8.09 8.97 1.30
CA ALA A 163 8.79 10.15 1.81
C ALA A 163 7.83 11.17 2.44
N GLY A 164 6.69 11.44 1.77
CA GLY A 164 5.65 12.30 2.34
C GLY A 164 5.01 11.72 3.62
N GLN A 165 4.83 10.41 3.69
CA GLN A 165 4.32 9.74 4.90
C GLN A 165 5.30 9.81 6.06
N VAL A 166 6.61 9.71 5.80
CA VAL A 166 7.66 9.93 6.81
C VAL A 166 7.56 11.34 7.38
N GLU A 167 7.44 12.34 6.53
CA GLU A 167 7.35 13.74 6.97
C GLU A 167 6.08 14.01 7.78
N LEU A 168 4.94 13.54 7.31
CA LEU A 168 3.68 13.62 8.06
C LEU A 168 3.77 12.84 9.38
N GLY A 169 4.42 11.68 9.38
CA GLY A 169 4.62 10.83 10.56
C GLY A 169 5.48 11.48 11.65
N ARG A 170 6.43 12.35 11.29
CA ARG A 170 7.25 13.11 12.25
C ARG A 170 6.41 14.05 13.10
N THR A 171 5.38 14.65 12.52
CA THR A 171 4.49 15.61 13.23
C THR A 171 3.52 14.93 14.20
N ARG A 172 3.47 13.59 14.24
CA ARG A 172 2.55 12.83 15.08
C ARG A 172 2.95 12.90 16.56
N PRO A 173 1.99 12.99 17.51
CA PRO A 173 2.28 12.82 18.93
C PRO A 173 3.04 11.52 19.22
N LEU A 174 4.06 11.59 20.08
CA LEU A 174 4.88 10.44 20.48
C LEU A 174 4.04 9.38 21.22
N PRO A 175 4.32 8.08 21.06
CA PRO A 175 3.71 7.08 21.92
C PRO A 175 4.19 7.27 23.36
N PRO A 176 3.43 6.84 24.38
CA PRO A 176 3.91 6.85 25.75
C PRO A 176 5.18 5.99 25.87
N ARG A 177 6.22 6.52 26.54
CA ARG A 177 7.44 5.73 26.85
C ARG A 177 7.07 4.59 27.79
N ARG A 178 7.61 3.40 27.53
CA ARG A 178 7.64 2.35 28.55
C ARG A 178 8.58 2.82 29.66
N ILE A 179 8.01 3.26 30.77
CA ILE A 179 8.78 3.41 32.00
C ILE A 179 8.99 1.98 32.50
N GLU A 180 10.21 1.47 32.36
CA GLU A 180 10.60 0.29 33.13
C GLU A 180 10.42 0.68 34.59
N ALA A 181 9.43 0.07 35.26
CA ALA A 181 9.33 0.19 36.70
C ALA A 181 10.67 -0.32 37.23
N LYS A 182 11.50 0.58 37.78
CA LYS A 182 12.60 0.18 38.65
C LYS A 182 11.95 -0.66 39.73
N VAL A 183 12.05 -1.98 39.59
CA VAL A 183 11.84 -2.88 40.71
C VAL A 183 13.00 -2.54 41.63
N ASP A 184 12.75 -1.63 42.56
CA ASP A 184 13.63 -1.42 43.70
C ASP A 184 13.76 -2.78 44.36
N ALA A 185 14.86 -3.47 44.05
CA ALA A 185 15.29 -4.63 44.80
C ALA A 185 15.56 -4.12 46.22
N LYS A 186 14.55 -4.24 47.07
CA LYS A 186 14.70 -4.11 48.52
C LYS A 186 15.74 -5.14 48.94
N SER A 187 16.95 -4.65 49.23
CA SER A 187 17.94 -5.32 50.04
C SER A 187 17.42 -5.53 51.45
#